data_AF-A0A846XAN5-F1
#
_entry.id   AF-A0A846XAN5-F1
#
_cell.length_a   1.000
_cell.length_b   1.000
_cell.length_c   1.000
_cell.angle_alpha   90.00
_cell.angle_beta   90.00
_cell.angle_gamma   90.00
#
_symmetry.space_group_name_H-M   'P 1'
#
loop_
_entity.id
_entity.type
_entity.pdbx_description
1 polymer ?
#
loop_
_entity_poly.entity_id
_entity_poly.type
_entity_poly.pdbx_seq_one_letter_code
_entity_poly.pdbx_strand_id
1 'polypeptide(L)'
;DLRRYLRLIHPRCVFPHCNRPAARAQIDHRREYDHTAPELGGKTTAEQIQPLCISHHQLKTAGQWIDARLPDGRILWTAPDGRRYIVDPTGIMLQLFPDLTRIEWDLPTASPETADTRTAQPGGRTRLQREHARRERRRRDTVTAFQAEKDRKALPNSEVEIDIMRVIGMPHQRPAPTFDSPPPY
;
A
#
# COMPACT_ATOMS: atom_id res chain seq x y z
N ASP A 1 1.50 12.06 -14.11
CA ASP A 1 1.83 11.03 -15.12
C ASP A 1 1.12 9.73 -14.78
N LEU A 2 0.31 9.24 -15.71
CA LEU A 2 -0.56 8.07 -15.58
C LEU A 2 0.22 6.76 -15.47
N ARG A 3 1.37 6.65 -16.17
CA ARG A 3 2.24 5.47 -16.07
C ARG A 3 2.81 5.30 -14.66
N ARG A 4 3.21 6.40 -14.04
CA ARG A 4 3.73 6.42 -12.67
C ARG A 4 2.67 6.00 -11.67
N TYR A 5 1.44 6.50 -11.81
CA TYR A 5 0.29 6.11 -10.98
C TYR A 5 0.05 4.59 -11.02
N LEU A 6 -0.03 4.00 -12.23
CA LEU A 6 -0.27 2.56 -12.38
C LEU A 6 0.83 1.71 -11.78
N ARG A 7 2.10 2.11 -11.92
CA ARG A 7 3.25 1.38 -11.35
C ARG A 7 3.27 1.39 -9.82
N LEU A 8 2.67 2.39 -9.19
CA LEU A 8 2.57 2.48 -7.73
C LEU A 8 1.46 1.56 -7.20
N ILE A 9 0.31 1.51 -7.85
CA ILE A 9 -0.83 0.71 -7.40
C ILE A 9 -0.67 -0.76 -7.83
N HIS A 10 -0.17 -0.99 -9.04
CA HIS A 10 0.08 -2.32 -9.58
C HIS A 10 1.59 -2.46 -9.80
N PRO A 11 2.34 -2.99 -8.81
CA PRO A 11 3.80 -3.10 -8.93
C PRO A 11 4.23 -4.13 -9.97
N ARG A 12 3.32 -5.01 -10.39
CA ARG A 12 3.54 -6.13 -11.32
C ARG A 12 2.44 -6.17 -12.39
N CYS A 13 2.68 -6.98 -13.41
CA CYS A 13 1.67 -7.39 -14.39
C CYS A 13 0.42 -7.90 -13.67
N VAL A 14 -0.76 -7.42 -14.08
CA VAL A 14 -2.03 -7.77 -13.41
C VAL A 14 -2.64 -9.10 -13.88
N PHE A 15 -1.93 -9.85 -14.72
CA PHE A 15 -2.34 -11.20 -15.11
C PHE A 15 -2.13 -12.19 -13.95
N PRO A 16 -3.03 -13.18 -13.75
CA PRO A 16 -2.93 -14.15 -12.65
C PRO A 16 -1.55 -14.82 -12.60
N HIS A 17 -0.99 -14.99 -11.40
CA HIS A 17 0.32 -15.61 -11.14
C HIS A 17 1.56 -14.90 -11.74
N CYS A 18 1.39 -13.84 -12.53
CA CYS A 18 2.52 -13.17 -13.15
C CYS A 18 3.30 -12.33 -12.13
N ASN A 19 4.64 -12.49 -12.12
CA ASN A 19 5.52 -11.71 -11.24
C ASN A 19 6.31 -10.61 -11.97
N ARG A 20 6.08 -10.41 -13.27
CA ARG A 20 6.84 -9.45 -14.08
C ARG A 20 6.58 -8.01 -13.58
N PRO A 21 7.62 -7.20 -13.29
CA PRO A 21 7.43 -5.84 -12.80
C PRO A 21 6.67 -4.95 -13.79
N ALA A 22 5.78 -4.09 -13.29
CA ALA A 22 5.03 -3.14 -14.12
C ALA A 22 5.92 -2.13 -14.86
N ALA A 23 7.14 -1.89 -14.36
CA ALA A 23 8.15 -1.10 -15.06
C ALA A 23 8.56 -1.70 -16.41
N ARG A 24 8.45 -3.03 -16.57
CA ARG A 24 8.72 -3.79 -17.80
C ARG A 24 7.44 -4.29 -18.49
N ALA A 25 6.29 -3.77 -18.07
CA ALA A 25 5.00 -4.08 -18.67
C ALA A 25 4.58 -2.96 -19.64
N GLN A 26 3.76 -3.33 -20.62
CA GLN A 26 3.00 -2.39 -21.45
C GLN A 26 1.81 -1.87 -20.65
N ILE A 27 1.33 -0.68 -21.00
CA ILE A 27 0.06 -0.16 -20.49
C ILE A 27 -0.99 -0.55 -21.52
N ASP A 28 -1.78 -1.55 -21.17
CA ASP A 28 -2.83 -2.14 -22.00
C ASP A 28 -4.18 -1.51 -21.66
N HIS A 29 -5.03 -1.30 -22.65
CA HIS A 29 -6.41 -0.86 -22.46
C HIS A 29 -7.31 -2.05 -22.17
N ARG A 30 -8.14 -2.00 -21.12
CA ARG A 30 -9.16 -3.04 -20.84
C ARG A 30 -10.11 -3.16 -22.02
N ARG A 31 -10.87 -2.09 -22.29
CA ARG A 31 -11.64 -1.94 -23.52
C ARG A 31 -10.69 -1.43 -24.58
N GLU A 32 -10.55 -2.15 -25.67
CA GLU A 32 -9.64 -1.79 -26.75
C GLU A 32 -9.86 -0.35 -27.22
N TYR A 33 -8.76 0.36 -27.46
CA TYR A 33 -8.80 1.68 -28.03
C TYR A 33 -9.09 1.57 -29.53
N ASP A 34 -10.10 2.31 -30.00
CA ASP A 34 -10.43 2.37 -31.41
C ASP A 34 -9.70 3.57 -32.03
N HIS A 35 -8.76 3.29 -32.94
CA HIS A 35 -7.99 4.33 -33.61
C HIS A 35 -8.78 5.08 -34.69
N THR A 36 -9.86 4.49 -35.21
CA THR A 36 -10.71 5.08 -36.25
C THR A 36 -11.85 5.91 -35.67
N ALA A 37 -12.40 5.49 -34.53
CA ALA A 37 -13.47 6.16 -33.81
C ALA A 37 -13.21 6.16 -32.29
N PRO A 38 -12.29 7.01 -31.78
CA PRO A 38 -11.86 7.02 -30.38
C PRO A 38 -12.98 7.10 -29.33
N GLU A 39 -14.11 7.72 -29.68
CA GLU A 39 -15.30 7.86 -28.86
C GLU A 39 -16.07 6.53 -28.66
N LEU A 40 -15.90 5.58 -29.58
CA LEU A 40 -16.50 4.24 -29.52
C LEU A 40 -15.58 3.22 -28.82
N GLY A 41 -14.29 3.53 -28.68
CA GLY A 41 -13.30 2.70 -27.99
C GLY A 41 -13.16 2.97 -26.49
N GLY A 42 -12.22 2.26 -25.85
CA GLY A 42 -11.83 2.51 -24.46
C GLY A 42 -10.93 3.73 -24.35
N LYS A 43 -11.32 4.75 -23.56
CA LYS A 43 -10.53 5.96 -23.35
C LYS A 43 -9.23 5.68 -22.59
N THR A 44 -8.18 6.46 -22.83
CA THR A 44 -6.93 6.41 -22.05
C THR A 44 -7.09 7.08 -20.68
N THR A 45 -7.74 6.40 -19.75
CA THR A 45 -7.94 6.86 -18.36
C THR A 45 -7.43 5.81 -17.37
N ALA A 46 -7.20 6.21 -16.11
CA ALA A 46 -6.70 5.31 -15.06
C ALA A 46 -7.56 4.06 -14.85
N GLU A 47 -8.86 4.17 -15.11
CA GLU A 47 -9.84 3.09 -14.94
C GLU A 47 -9.86 2.11 -16.10
N GLN A 48 -9.42 2.53 -17.29
CA GLN A 48 -9.50 1.78 -18.55
C GLN A 48 -8.18 1.19 -18.99
N ILE A 49 -7.11 1.37 -18.23
CA ILE A 49 -5.78 0.86 -18.55
C ILE A 49 -5.15 0.09 -17.39
N GLN A 50 -4.24 -0.81 -17.69
CA GLN A 50 -3.59 -1.69 -16.73
C GLN A 50 -2.22 -2.16 -17.22
N PRO A 51 -1.28 -2.50 -16.32
CA PRO A 51 0.01 -3.04 -16.74
C PRO A 51 -0.08 -4.53 -17.11
N LEU A 52 0.22 -4.87 -18.36
CA LEU A 52 0.36 -6.24 -18.84
C LEU A 52 1.72 -6.44 -19.53
N CYS A 53 2.40 -7.56 -19.27
CA CYS A 53 3.57 -7.90 -20.07
C CYS A 53 3.18 -8.39 -21.45
N ILE A 54 4.10 -8.29 -22.41
CA ILE A 54 3.86 -8.56 -23.83
C ILE A 54 3.11 -9.90 -24.05
N SER A 55 3.55 -10.98 -23.41
CA SER A 55 2.92 -12.30 -23.54
C SER A 55 1.45 -12.32 -23.09
N HIS A 56 1.12 -11.65 -21.98
CA HIS A 56 -0.25 -11.65 -21.45
C HIS A 56 -1.14 -10.64 -22.16
N HIS A 57 -0.57 -9.53 -22.61
CA HIS A 57 -1.27 -8.61 -23.52
C HIS A 57 -1.71 -9.36 -24.79
N GLN A 58 -0.82 -10.14 -25.41
CA GLN A 58 -1.15 -10.96 -26.58
C GLN A 58 -2.26 -11.98 -26.30
N LEU A 59 -2.25 -12.65 -25.15
CA LEU A 59 -3.30 -13.60 -24.77
C LEU A 59 -4.67 -12.93 -24.61
N LYS A 60 -4.70 -11.70 -24.06
CA LYS A 60 -5.92 -10.89 -23.96
C LYS A 60 -6.39 -10.43 -25.34
N THR A 61 -5.52 -9.86 -26.16
CA THR A 61 -5.86 -9.41 -27.52
C THR A 61 -6.36 -10.56 -28.40
N ALA A 62 -5.83 -11.78 -28.21
CA ALA A 62 -6.31 -12.97 -28.90
C ALA A 62 -7.70 -13.46 -28.44
N GLY A 63 -8.30 -12.82 -27.42
CA GLY A 63 -9.60 -13.21 -26.87
C GLY A 63 -9.60 -14.52 -26.09
N GLN A 64 -8.43 -15.11 -25.82
CA GLN A 64 -8.33 -16.36 -25.06
C GLN A 64 -8.57 -16.14 -23.57
N TRP A 65 -8.22 -14.95 -23.08
CA TRP A 65 -8.45 -14.53 -21.70
C TRP A 65 -9.25 -13.24 -21.69
N ILE A 66 -10.25 -13.19 -20.81
CA ILE A 66 -11.17 -12.06 -20.70
C ILE A 66 -10.98 -11.43 -19.32
N ASP A 67 -10.81 -10.12 -19.28
CA ASP A 67 -10.71 -9.35 -18.04
C ASP A 67 -11.92 -8.45 -17.80
N ALA A 68 -12.31 -8.32 -16.53
CA ALA A 68 -13.35 -7.42 -16.07
C ALA A 68 -12.92 -6.77 -14.75
N ARG A 69 -13.23 -5.49 -14.54
CA ARG A 69 -12.97 -4.82 -13.26
C ARG A 69 -14.18 -4.93 -12.36
N LEU A 70 -13.91 -5.29 -11.11
CA LEU A 70 -14.89 -5.36 -10.04
C LEU A 70 -15.12 -3.95 -9.44
N PRO A 71 -16.26 -3.71 -8.77
CA PRO A 71 -16.57 -2.40 -8.18
C PRO A 71 -15.54 -1.90 -7.16
N ASP A 72 -14.85 -2.81 -6.49
CA ASP A 72 -13.78 -2.53 -5.52
C ASP A 72 -12.40 -2.31 -6.17
N GLY A 73 -12.34 -2.32 -7.50
CA GLY A 73 -11.12 -2.06 -8.27
C GLY A 73 -10.23 -3.26 -8.53
N ARG A 74 -10.57 -4.45 -8.01
CA ARG A 74 -9.90 -5.72 -8.37
C ARG A 74 -10.23 -6.12 -9.80
N ILE A 75 -9.44 -7.04 -10.36
CA ILE A 75 -9.59 -7.50 -11.74
C ILE A 75 -9.95 -8.98 -11.74
N LEU A 76 -11.10 -9.32 -12.31
CA LEU A 76 -11.53 -10.67 -12.60
C LEU A 76 -10.99 -11.08 -13.98
N TRP A 77 -10.16 -12.12 -14.00
CA TRP A 77 -9.72 -12.81 -15.21
C TRP A 77 -10.47 -14.11 -15.39
N THR A 78 -10.94 -14.38 -16.60
CA THR A 78 -11.55 -15.65 -16.99
C THR A 78 -10.65 -16.35 -18.00
N ALA A 79 -10.28 -17.59 -17.68
CA ALA A 79 -9.47 -18.47 -18.50
C ALA A 79 -10.31 -19.14 -19.61
N PRO A 80 -9.67 -19.69 -20.67
CA PRO A 80 -10.38 -20.43 -21.73
C PRO A 80 -11.21 -21.61 -21.22
N ASP A 81 -10.78 -22.24 -20.14
CA ASP A 81 -11.46 -23.37 -19.50
C ASP A 81 -12.56 -22.94 -18.51
N GLY A 82 -12.86 -21.64 -18.45
CA GLY A 82 -13.88 -21.05 -17.58
C GLY A 82 -13.42 -20.76 -16.15
N ARG A 83 -12.19 -21.12 -15.75
CA ARG A 83 -11.67 -20.80 -14.42
C ARG A 83 -11.54 -19.29 -14.22
N ARG A 84 -11.77 -18.84 -12.99
CA ARG A 84 -11.81 -17.43 -12.63
C ARG A 84 -10.76 -17.08 -11.58
N TYR A 85 -10.07 -15.97 -11.81
CA TYR A 85 -9.03 -15.45 -10.93
C TYR A 85 -9.30 -13.99 -10.61
N ILE A 86 -9.29 -13.64 -9.33
CA ILE A 86 -9.40 -12.26 -8.86
C ILE A 86 -7.99 -11.79 -8.52
N VAL A 87 -7.56 -10.73 -9.18
CA VAL A 87 -6.25 -10.11 -9.00
C VAL A 87 -6.42 -8.75 -8.32
N ASP A 88 -5.73 -8.57 -7.21
CA ASP A 88 -5.59 -7.31 -6.47
C ASP A 88 -4.13 -6.78 -6.58
N PRO A 89 -3.78 -5.61 -6.01
CA PRO A 89 -2.40 -5.09 -6.01
C PRO A 89 -1.32 -6.08 -5.53
N THR A 90 -1.66 -7.02 -4.64
CA THR A 90 -0.81 -8.09 -4.14
C THR A 90 -0.76 -9.32 -5.06
N GLY A 91 -1.47 -9.31 -6.20
CA GLY A 91 -1.59 -10.42 -7.13
C GLY A 91 -2.84 -11.25 -6.83
N ILE A 92 -2.68 -12.58 -6.77
CA ILE A 92 -3.76 -13.52 -6.41
C ILE A 92 -3.70 -13.95 -4.94
N MET A 93 -2.84 -13.33 -4.14
CA MET A 93 -2.57 -13.78 -2.77
C MET A 93 -3.82 -13.77 -1.90
N LEU A 94 -4.64 -12.71 -1.97
CA LEU A 94 -5.88 -12.63 -1.18
C LEU A 94 -6.98 -13.56 -1.71
N GLN A 95 -6.93 -13.97 -2.98
CA GLN A 95 -7.84 -15.00 -3.49
C GLN A 95 -7.46 -16.39 -2.95
N LEU A 96 -6.16 -16.71 -2.91
CA LEU A 96 -5.67 -18.00 -2.42
C LEU A 96 -5.74 -18.12 -0.90
N PHE A 97 -5.49 -17.02 -0.19
CA PHE A 97 -5.41 -16.97 1.26
C PHE A 97 -6.25 -15.80 1.79
N PRO A 98 -7.59 -15.90 1.75
CA PRO A 98 -8.48 -14.82 2.21
C PRO A 98 -8.25 -14.46 3.68
N ASP A 99 -7.80 -15.42 4.50
CA ASP A 99 -7.51 -15.21 5.92
C ASP A 99 -6.35 -14.23 6.18
N LEU A 100 -5.49 -13.95 5.19
CA LEU A 100 -4.46 -12.91 5.30
C LEU A 100 -5.06 -11.51 5.54
N THR A 101 -6.33 -11.29 5.19
CA THR A 101 -7.05 -10.05 5.51
C THR A 101 -7.32 -9.88 7.01
N ARG A 102 -7.26 -10.96 7.80
CA ARG A 102 -7.50 -10.95 9.25
C ARG A 102 -6.23 -10.77 10.07
N ILE A 103 -5.05 -10.78 9.44
CA ILE A 103 -3.79 -10.58 10.15
C ILE A 103 -3.69 -9.12 10.56
N GLU A 104 -3.95 -8.87 11.84
CA GLU A 104 -3.64 -7.62 12.50
C GLU A 104 -2.17 -7.68 12.97
N TRP A 105 -1.41 -6.63 12.67
CA TRP A 105 -0.04 -6.51 13.14
C TRP A 105 -0.05 -5.85 14.52
N ASP A 106 0.18 -6.63 15.57
CA ASP A 106 0.42 -6.11 16.91
C ASP A 106 1.76 -5.37 16.94
N LEU A 107 1.72 -4.05 16.88
CA LEU A 107 2.87 -3.22 17.21
C LEU A 107 3.09 -3.32 18.72
N PRO A 108 4.26 -3.81 19.21
CA PRO A 108 4.49 -3.85 20.64
C PRO A 108 4.47 -2.41 21.18
N THR A 109 3.64 -2.19 22.20
CA THR A 109 3.68 -0.94 22.96
C THR A 109 5.05 -0.86 23.61
N ALA A 110 5.83 0.17 23.30
CA ALA A 110 7.14 0.37 23.89
C ALA A 110 6.98 0.40 25.42
N SER A 111 7.46 -0.64 26.10
CA SER A 111 7.46 -0.70 27.56
C SER A 111 8.54 0.25 28.07
N PRO A 112 8.20 1.22 28.93
CA PRO A 112 9.23 2.02 29.58
C PRO A 112 9.86 1.16 30.69
N GLU A 113 11.17 1.26 30.86
CA GLU A 113 11.96 0.68 31.96
C GLU A 113 12.38 -0.79 31.73
N THR A 114 13.67 -1.13 31.61
CA THR A 114 14.82 -0.75 32.44
C THR A 114 16.11 -0.79 31.60
N ALA A 115 16.83 0.33 31.51
CA ALA A 115 18.19 0.32 30.97
C ALA A 115 19.19 0.26 32.13
N ASP A 116 19.71 -0.95 32.35
CA ASP A 116 20.76 -1.30 33.29
C ASP A 116 22.02 -0.41 33.08
N THR A 117 22.44 0.29 34.14
CA THR A 117 23.59 1.21 34.09
C THR A 117 24.85 0.46 34.51
N ARG A 118 25.44 -0.28 33.57
CA ARG A 118 26.81 -0.81 33.73
C ARG A 118 27.75 -0.11 32.75
N THR A 119 28.60 0.74 33.29
CA THR A 119 29.57 1.54 32.55
C THR A 119 30.76 0.68 32.13
N ALA A 120 30.85 0.34 30.85
CA ALA A 120 32.08 -0.19 30.24
C ALA A 120 32.97 0.97 29.76
N GLN A 121 34.25 0.96 30.11
CA GLN A 121 35.20 1.95 29.61
C GLN A 121 35.56 1.69 28.13
N PRO A 122 35.69 2.74 27.31
CA PRO A 122 35.69 2.62 25.86
C PRO A 122 37.07 2.26 25.27
N GLY A 123 37.11 1.14 24.54
CA GLY A 123 38.02 0.98 23.40
C GLY A 123 37.58 1.86 22.23
N GLY A 124 38.52 2.34 21.41
CA GLY A 124 38.23 3.21 20.27
C GLY A 124 37.20 2.63 19.30
N ARG A 125 36.43 3.50 18.62
CA ARG A 125 35.29 3.09 17.79
C ARG A 125 35.70 2.15 16.65
N THR A 126 35.07 0.98 16.59
CA THR A 126 35.22 0.04 15.49
C THR A 126 34.69 0.66 14.18
N ARG A 127 35.12 0.15 13.02
CA ARG A 127 34.68 0.62 11.69
C ARG A 127 33.14 0.58 11.57
N LEU A 128 32.54 -0.47 12.11
CA LEU A 128 31.09 -0.67 12.11
C LEU A 128 30.37 0.38 12.99
N GLN A 129 30.94 0.74 14.13
CA GLN A 129 30.42 1.82 15.00
C GLN A 129 30.52 3.20 14.34
N ARG A 130 31.57 3.47 13.56
CA ARG A 130 31.68 4.70 12.77
C ARG A 130 30.66 4.76 11.64
N GLU A 131 30.43 3.64 10.96
CA GLU A 131 29.44 3.57 9.90
C GLU A 131 28.01 3.69 10.45
N HIS A 132 27.72 3.06 11.58
CA HIS A 132 26.45 3.19 12.29
C HIS A 132 26.22 4.64 12.72
N ALA A 133 27.21 5.31 13.32
CA ALA A 133 27.11 6.72 13.70
C ALA A 133 26.86 7.65 12.49
N ARG A 134 27.44 7.34 11.32
CA ARG A 134 27.19 8.10 10.09
C ARG A 134 25.77 7.92 9.58
N ARG A 135 25.23 6.70 9.62
CA ARG A 135 23.86 6.39 9.18
C ARG A 135 22.82 7.00 10.13
N GLU A 136 23.09 6.94 11.44
CA GLU A 136 22.23 7.54 12.46
C GLU A 136 22.19 9.07 12.38
N ARG A 137 23.31 9.73 12.05
CA ARG A 137 23.32 11.18 11.83
C ARG A 137 22.41 11.57 10.65
N ARG A 138 22.53 10.87 9.52
CA ARG A 138 21.64 11.11 8.36
C ARG A 138 20.17 10.89 8.67
N ARG A 139 19.85 9.88 9.49
CA ARG A 139 18.47 9.62 9.93
C ARG A 139 17.93 10.77 10.77
N ARG A 140 18.70 11.25 11.76
CA ARG A 140 18.32 12.40 12.58
C ARG A 140 18.14 13.67 11.74
N ASP A 141 19.07 13.96 10.85
CA ASP A 141 19.00 15.16 10.00
C ASP A 141 17.72 15.15 9.14
N THR A 142 17.32 13.97 8.65
CA THR A 142 16.09 13.80 7.87
C THR A 142 14.84 13.99 8.71
N VAL A 143 14.81 13.42 9.93
CA VAL A 143 13.67 13.55 10.85
C VAL A 143 13.50 14.99 11.32
N THR A 144 14.59 15.67 11.66
CA THR A 144 14.55 17.08 12.09
C THR A 144 14.04 17.99 10.97
N ALA A 145 14.50 17.78 9.73
CA ALA A 145 14.01 18.55 8.59
C ALA A 145 12.50 18.33 8.34
N PHE A 146 12.04 17.09 8.45
CA PHE A 146 10.62 16.75 8.32
C PHE A 146 9.76 17.37 9.42
N GLN A 147 10.24 17.34 10.67
CA GLN A 147 9.50 17.89 11.80
C GLN A 147 9.40 19.42 11.73
N ALA A 148 10.49 20.11 11.38
CA ALA A 148 10.47 21.56 11.17
C ALA A 148 9.47 21.98 10.08
N GLU A 149 9.33 21.18 9.03
CA GLU A 149 8.32 21.42 8.00
C GLU A 149 6.89 21.19 8.51
N LYS A 150 6.69 20.17 9.36
CA LYS A 150 5.40 19.88 9.99
C LYS A 150 4.99 20.98 10.96
N ASP A 151 5.91 21.48 11.78
CA ASP A 151 5.65 22.53 12.76
C ASP A 151 5.32 23.87 12.07
N ARG A 152 6.01 24.19 10.96
CA ARG A 152 5.64 25.32 10.10
C ARG A 152 4.19 25.23 9.60
N LYS A 153 3.70 24.02 9.33
CA LYS A 153 2.34 23.76 8.83
C LYS A 153 1.28 23.63 9.94
N ALA A 154 1.69 23.44 11.19
CA ALA A 154 0.81 23.22 12.34
C ALA A 154 0.43 24.51 13.09
N LEU A 155 0.92 25.68 12.64
CA LEU A 155 0.42 26.97 13.10
C LEU A 155 -1.07 27.11 12.70
N PRO A 156 -1.98 27.45 13.64
CA PRO A 156 -3.41 27.27 13.43
C PRO A 156 -4.02 28.24 12.39
N ASN A 157 -4.91 27.69 11.57
CA ASN A 157 -5.86 28.43 10.72
C ASN A 157 -7.12 28.76 11.55
N SER A 158 -7.23 30.03 11.98
CA SER A 158 -8.38 30.82 12.49
C SER A 158 -9.36 30.29 13.57
N GLU A 159 -9.89 31.25 14.35
CA GLU A 159 -10.78 31.08 15.52
C GLU A 159 -12.10 30.34 15.26
N VAL A 160 -12.53 30.20 14.00
CA VAL A 160 -13.84 29.62 13.62
C VAL A 160 -13.95 28.15 14.03
N GLU A 161 -12.85 27.41 14.04
CA GLU A 161 -12.81 25.98 14.35
C GLU A 161 -12.94 25.69 15.86
N ILE A 162 -12.58 26.66 16.71
CA ILE A 162 -12.65 26.56 18.17
C ILE A 162 -14.11 26.67 18.67
N ASP A 163 -14.94 27.48 18.00
CA ASP A 163 -16.30 27.78 18.45
C ASP A 163 -17.26 26.59 18.25
N ILE A 164 -17.07 25.83 17.17
CA ILE A 164 -17.90 24.66 16.83
C ILE A 164 -17.75 23.54 17.87
N MET A 165 -16.57 23.35 18.46
CA MET A 165 -16.34 22.33 19.50
C MET A 165 -17.04 22.63 20.83
N ARG A 166 -17.47 23.87 21.06
CA ARG A 166 -18.10 24.31 22.32
C ARG A 166 -19.60 23.96 22.40
N VAL A 167 -20.25 23.74 21.27
CA VAL A 167 -21.73 23.60 21.17
C VAL A 167 -22.24 22.19 21.48
N ILE A 168 -21.46 21.14 21.20
CA ILE A 168 -22.02 19.78 21.06
C ILE A 168 -21.74 18.89 22.29
N GLY A 169 -20.75 19.22 23.11
CA GLY A 169 -20.33 18.41 24.28
C GLY A 169 -19.65 17.09 23.88
N MET A 170 -18.58 16.70 24.58
CA MET A 170 -17.75 15.54 24.19
C MET A 170 -18.35 14.20 24.65
N PRO A 171 -18.47 13.17 23.78
CA PRO A 171 -18.99 11.87 24.19
C PRO A 171 -17.95 11.02 24.96
N HIS A 172 -18.37 10.36 26.05
CA HIS A 172 -17.53 9.47 26.87
C HIS A 172 -17.53 8.00 26.39
N GLN A 173 -16.36 7.35 26.42
CA GLN A 173 -16.13 5.95 25.99
C GLN A 173 -16.32 4.93 27.13
N ARG A 174 -16.83 3.73 26.80
CA ARG A 174 -16.89 2.57 27.71
C ARG A 174 -15.64 1.69 27.57
N PRO A 175 -15.17 1.03 28.66
CA PRO A 175 -13.92 0.26 28.64
C PRO A 175 -14.08 -1.18 28.12
N ALA A 176 -12.95 -1.78 27.69
CA ALA A 176 -12.86 -3.13 27.13
C ALA A 176 -12.55 -4.22 28.20
N PRO A 177 -12.94 -5.49 28.00
CA PRO A 177 -12.70 -6.60 28.95
C PRO A 177 -11.26 -7.15 28.91
N THR A 178 -10.82 -7.82 29.99
CA THR A 178 -9.41 -8.18 30.29
C THR A 178 -9.01 -9.65 29.99
N PHE A 179 -7.70 -9.87 29.88
CA PHE A 179 -7.01 -11.02 29.26
C PHE A 179 -6.91 -12.33 30.07
N ASP A 180 -7.23 -12.35 31.38
CA ASP A 180 -6.96 -13.49 32.29
C ASP A 180 -8.07 -14.55 32.41
N SER A 181 -8.99 -14.65 31.45
CA SER A 181 -9.99 -15.72 31.48
C SER A 181 -9.45 -16.99 30.80
N PRO A 182 -9.47 -18.17 31.45
CA PRO A 182 -8.95 -19.38 30.84
C PRO A 182 -9.78 -19.77 29.61
N PRO A 183 -9.15 -20.26 28.53
CA PRO A 183 -9.85 -20.54 27.28
C PRO A 183 -10.81 -21.72 27.45
N PRO A 184 -12.02 -21.67 26.86
CA PRO A 184 -13.00 -22.74 27.02
C PRO A 184 -12.59 -24.00 26.23
N TYR A 185 -12.64 -25.17 26.88
CA TYR A 185 -12.82 -26.48 26.22
C TYR A 185 -14.24 -26.58 25.65
#